data_AF-A0A318QGD6-F1
#
_entry.id   AF-A0A318QGD6-F1
#
_cell.length_a   1.000
_cell.length_b   1.000
_cell.length_c   1.000
_cell.angle_alpha   90.00
_cell.angle_beta   90.00
_cell.angle_gamma   90.00
#
_symmetry.space_group_name_H-M   'P 1'
#
loop_
_entity.id
_entity.type
_entity.pdbx_description
1 polymer ?
#
loop_
_entity_poly.entity_id
_entity_poly.type
_entity_poly.pdbx_seq_one_letter_code
_entity_poly.pdbx_strand_id
1 'polypeptide(L)' 'MELFAMATAIPKISLSSSRDIPFNRLVLSQSNVRRVKSGLSIEELARDIERRGLLQSLIVSSPDTTS' A
#
# COMPACT_ATOMS: atom_id res chain seq x y z
N MET A 1 6.44 -40.89 24.22
CA MET A 1 7.17 -39.64 24.00
C MET A 1 7.32 -39.48 22.50
N GLU A 2 6.45 -38.73 21.85
CA GLU A 2 6.65 -38.29 20.46
C GLU A 2 5.96 -36.92 20.34
N LEU A 3 6.75 -35.87 20.55
CA LEU A 3 6.37 -34.48 20.26
C LEU A 3 6.61 -34.27 18.78
N PHE A 4 5.59 -34.46 17.95
CA PHE A 4 5.62 -33.97 16.57
C PHE A 4 5.62 -32.44 16.61
N ALA A 5 6.82 -31.86 16.50
CA ALA A 5 6.97 -30.44 16.27
C ALA A 5 6.35 -30.09 14.91
N MET A 6 5.20 -29.41 14.93
CA MET A 6 4.68 -28.75 13.73
C MET A 6 5.69 -27.67 13.33
N ALA A 7 6.38 -27.89 12.21
CA ALA A 7 7.17 -26.86 11.57
C ALA A 7 6.24 -25.69 11.22
N THR A 8 6.43 -24.54 11.86
CA THR A 8 5.67 -23.32 11.56
C THR A 8 6.01 -22.90 10.14
N ALA A 9 5.12 -23.21 9.19
CA ALA A 9 5.29 -22.82 7.81
C ALA A 9 5.39 -21.28 7.75
N ILE A 10 6.52 -20.79 7.23
CA ILE A 10 6.77 -19.36 7.04
C ILE A 10 5.64 -18.85 6.13
N PRO A 11 4.80 -17.89 6.59
CA PRO A 11 3.74 -17.36 5.76
C PRO A 11 4.37 -16.79 4.49
N LYS A 12 4.07 -17.43 3.36
CA LYS A 12 4.56 -16.97 2.06
C LYS A 12 3.89 -15.62 1.82
N ILE A 13 4.64 -14.54 1.93
CA ILE A 13 4.12 -13.20 1.66
C ILE A 13 3.70 -13.19 0.19
N SER A 14 2.40 -13.33 -0.04
CA SER A 14 1.82 -13.22 -1.37
C SER A 14 1.75 -11.74 -1.70
N LEU A 15 2.74 -11.25 -2.45
CA LEU A 15 2.68 -9.90 -3.00
C LEU A 15 1.50 -9.84 -3.96
N SER A 16 0.54 -8.97 -3.66
CA SER A 16 -0.57 -8.73 -4.55
C SER A 16 -0.04 -8.19 -5.87
N SER A 17 -0.51 -8.75 -6.98
CA SER A 17 -0.21 -8.19 -8.30
C SER A 17 -0.70 -6.74 -8.37
N SER A 18 0.11 -5.89 -8.98
CA SER A 18 -0.33 -4.53 -9.32
C SER A 18 -1.56 -4.65 -10.22
N ARG A 19 -2.61 -3.89 -9.92
CA ARG A 19 -3.85 -3.84 -10.67
C ARG A 19 -4.23 -2.39 -10.88
N ASP A 20 -4.77 -2.09 -12.06
CA ASP A 20 -5.34 -0.78 -12.34
C ASP A 20 -6.65 -0.61 -11.56
N ILE A 21 -6.73 0.47 -10.77
CA ILE A 21 -7.91 0.83 -9.99
C ILE A 21 -8.35 2.22 -10.43
N PRO A 22 -9.61 2.39 -10.88
CA PRO A 22 -10.16 3.71 -11.17
C PRO A 22 -10.05 4.65 -9.97
N PHE A 23 -9.58 5.89 -10.19
CA PHE A 23 -9.32 6.87 -9.12
C PHE A 23 -10.56 7.15 -8.25
N ASN A 24 -11.75 7.13 -8.85
CA ASN A 24 -13.02 7.33 -8.14
C ASN A 24 -13.40 6.20 -7.15
N ARG A 25 -12.64 5.10 -7.13
CA ARG A 25 -12.79 4.02 -6.13
C ARG A 25 -11.80 4.11 -4.99
N LEU A 26 -10.87 5.08 -5.03
CA LEU A 26 -9.91 5.28 -3.96
C LEU A 26 -10.53 6.17 -2.87
N VAL A 27 -10.49 5.69 -1.63
CA VAL A 27 -10.93 6.42 -0.45
C VAL A 27 -9.73 6.57 0.50
N LEU A 28 -9.55 7.77 1.05
CA LEU A 28 -8.50 8.03 2.02
C LEU A 28 -8.83 7.31 3.33
N SER A 29 -7.94 6.42 3.76
CA SER A 29 -7.94 5.92 5.13
C SER A 29 -7.34 6.97 6.05
N GLN A 30 -8.07 7.38 7.09
CA GLN A 30 -7.60 8.34 8.09
C GLN A 30 -6.28 7.88 8.75
N SER A 31 -6.10 6.56 8.87
CA SER A 31 -4.88 5.95 9.41
C SER A 31 -3.65 6.12 8.50
N ASN A 32 -3.83 6.40 7.21
CA ASN A 32 -2.75 6.50 6.22
C ASN A 32 -2.49 7.95 5.76
N VAL A 33 -3.02 8.95 6.48
CA VAL A 33 -2.74 10.36 6.21
C VAL A 33 -1.44 10.76 6.91
N ARG A 34 -0.31 10.59 6.22
CA ARG A 34 0.99 11.08 6.71
C ARG A 34 1.05 12.59 6.50
N ARG A 35 1.34 13.35 7.56
CA ARG A 35 1.84 14.72 7.42
C ARG A 35 3.13 14.66 6.60
N VAL A 36 3.17 15.41 5.50
CA VAL A 36 4.20 15.42 4.45
C VAL A 36 5.59 15.10 5.02
N LYS A 37 6.14 13.93 4.67
CA LYS A 37 7.41 13.43 5.21
C LYS A 37 8.44 13.35 4.09
N SER A 38 8.92 14.51 3.62
CA SER A 38 9.99 14.55 2.61
C SER A 38 10.50 15.96 2.28
N GLY A 39 10.32 17.00 3.11
CA GLY A 39 10.86 18.35 2.83
C GLY A 39 10.40 19.01 1.53
N LEU A 40 9.53 18.34 0.75
CA LEU A 40 8.91 18.79 -0.48
C LEU A 40 7.50 19.23 -0.16
N SER A 41 7.05 20.32 -0.78
CA SER A 41 5.67 20.77 -0.68
C SER A 41 4.72 19.85 -1.45
N ILE A 42 3.41 19.94 -1.15
CA ILE A 42 2.37 19.19 -1.88
C ILE A 42 2.33 19.65 -3.34
N GLU A 43 2.55 20.94 -3.58
CA GLU A 43 2.55 21.58 -4.87
C GLU A 43 3.69 21.08 -5.77
N GLU A 44 4.88 20.91 -5.20
CA GLU A 44 6.02 20.32 -5.91
C GLU A 44 5.74 18.86 -6.27
N LEU A 45 5.20 18.09 -5.31
CA LEU A 45 4.83 16.69 -5.55
C LEU A 45 3.76 16.57 -6.64
N ALA A 46 2.75 17.43 -6.64
CA ALA A 46 1.69 17.45 -7.66
C ALA A 46 2.25 17.74 -9.05
N ARG A 47 3.17 18.72 -9.16
CA ARG A 47 3.83 19.09 -10.43
C ARG A 47 4.69 17.95 -10.96
N ASP A 48 5.34 17.20 -10.09
CA ASP A 48 6.13 16.03 -10.49
C ASP A 48 5.25 14.87 -10.97
N ILE A 49 4.12 14.61 -10.30
CA ILE A 49 3.12 13.61 -10.73
C ILE A 49 2.50 14.00 -12.07
N GLU A 50 2.20 15.28 -12.29
CA GLU A 50 1.68 15.77 -13.58
C GLU A 50 2.69 15.54 -14.71
N ARG A 51 3.98 15.80 -14.46
CA ARG A 51 5.04 15.68 -15.47
C ARG A 51 5.46 14.25 -15.78
N ARG A 52 5.47 13.38 -14.78
CA ARG A 52 6.09 12.04 -14.87
C ARG A 52 5.13 10.89 -14.59
N GLY A 53 3.91 11.18 -14.13
CA GLY A 53 2.99 10.19 -13.59
C GLY A 53 3.47 9.64 -12.24
N LEU A 54 2.77 8.60 -11.77
CA LEU A 54 3.17 7.86 -10.58
C LEU A 54 4.34 6.92 -10.92
N LEU A 55 5.54 7.25 -10.44
CA LEU A 55 6.71 6.39 -10.58
C LEU A 55 6.61 5.12 -9.71
N GLN A 56 5.78 5.16 -8.67
CA GLN A 56 5.52 4.04 -7.77
C GLN A 56 4.01 3.87 -7.57
N SER A 57 3.54 2.63 -7.66
CA SER A 57 2.13 2.27 -7.43
C SER A 57 1.69 2.61 -6.01
N LEU A 58 0.42 2.97 -5.87
CA LEU A 58 -0.20 3.24 -4.58
C LEU A 58 -0.40 1.95 -3.79
N ILE A 59 -0.20 2.03 -2.47
CA ILE A 59 -0.56 0.96 -1.55
C ILE A 59 -2.01 1.17 -1.13
N VAL A 60 -2.87 0.21 -1.46
CA VAL A 60 -4.29 0.22 -1.13
C VAL A 60 -4.66 -1.00 -0.29
N SER A 61 -5.68 -0.85 0.54
CA SER A 61 -6.26 -1.94 1.32
C SER A 61 -7.73 -2.11 0.93
N SER A 62 -8.18 -3.35 0.80
CA SER A 62 -9.59 -3.68 0.64
C SER A 62 -10.37 -3.28 1.90
N PRO A 63 -11.59 -2.71 1.76
CA PRO A 63 -12.41 -2.34 2.92
C PRO A 63 -12.85 -3.56 3.76
N ASP A 64 -12.89 -4.75 3.15
CA ASP A 64 -13.31 -6.03 3.73
C ASP A 64 -12.19 -6.75 4.51
N THR A 65 -10.93 -6.34 4.34
CA THR A 65 -9.80 -6.86 5.15
C THR A 65 -9.65 -6.06 6.43
N THR A 66 -10.56 -6.28 7.37
CA THR A 66 -10.31 -5.98 8.79
C THR A 66 -9.53 -7.16 9.36
N SER A 67 -8.24 -6.97 9.68
CA SER A 67 -7.55 -7.79 10.68
C SER A 67 -7.66 -7.11 12.04
#